data_AF-A0A835XZQ5-F1
#
_entry.id   AF-A0A835XZQ5-F1
#
_cell.length_a   1.000
_cell.length_b   1.000
_cell.length_c   1.000
_cell.angle_alpha   90.00
_cell.angle_beta   90.00
_cell.angle_gamma   90.00
#
_symmetry.space_group_name_H-M   'P 1'
#
loop_
_entity.id
_entity.type
_entity.pdbx_description
1 polymer ?
#
loop_
_entity_poly.entity_id
_entity_poly.type
_entity_poly.pdbx_seq_one_letter_code
_entity_poly.pdbx_strand_id
1 'polypeptide(L)'
;MTDNETEVPHLNKVYAKYDEVYEYFPNENDPDPHKWHAKFPGDMRAAVAPFAAHRAFGDGYKWMLYGDDDTVFFMPNVRRLLSRFDPELPIALSDNLWYDSRHPRLESYRCLPCGFNKTGDKLPKAQLDTKYVPRPSCPYCTPENACPETKPNCTMTGAHGGAGMLLSVGLMRKLLYDDALACINSLIGYSGGDSLVSQCIWRVGVGFTDPGDSLLYDSPYDHVTFDNLANRLLVKDPMGALVVGNCDEGCSSLIRTAISFHMRGKSYSSFPKAAAAMFGLVEAHNSALEFLELLDNVDSRAGRPVGTRQSTKRAARPAGISAHASVAAFGRTPTEAEAAVRKKDL
;
A
#
# COMPACT_ATOMS: atom_id res chain seq x y z
N MET A 1 -18.03 -3.34 -8.09
CA MET A 1 -18.80 -3.28 -9.35
C MET A 1 -18.64 -4.60 -10.11
N THR A 2 -19.64 -5.04 -10.87
CA THR A 2 -19.62 -6.27 -11.70
C THR A 2 -19.92 -5.94 -13.17
N ASP A 3 -19.43 -6.76 -14.10
CA ASP A 3 -19.78 -6.73 -15.53
C ASP A 3 -21.01 -7.60 -15.85
N ASN A 4 -21.61 -8.23 -14.84
CA ASN A 4 -22.84 -9.00 -14.96
C ASN A 4 -23.99 -8.29 -14.22
N GLU A 5 -24.82 -7.56 -14.98
CA GLU A 5 -25.97 -6.82 -14.42
C GLU A 5 -26.92 -7.72 -13.61
N THR A 6 -27.08 -8.98 -14.04
CA THR A 6 -28.01 -9.92 -13.41
C THR A 6 -27.57 -10.36 -12.01
N GLU A 7 -26.28 -10.23 -11.67
CA GLU A 7 -25.74 -10.57 -10.35
C GLU A 7 -25.99 -9.47 -9.31
N VAL A 8 -26.19 -8.22 -9.73
CA VAL A 8 -26.27 -7.07 -8.83
C VAL A 8 -27.33 -7.25 -7.73
N PRO A 9 -28.58 -7.67 -8.01
CA PRO A 9 -29.56 -7.88 -6.95
C PRO A 9 -29.15 -8.98 -5.96
N HIS A 10 -28.51 -10.04 -6.45
CA HIS A 10 -28.03 -11.13 -5.60
C HIS A 10 -26.86 -10.69 -4.72
N LEU A 11 -25.87 -10.01 -5.28
CA LEU A 11 -24.71 -9.50 -4.55
C LEU A 11 -25.15 -8.51 -3.47
N ASN A 12 -25.99 -7.53 -3.81
CA ASN A 12 -26.53 -6.60 -2.84
C ASN A 12 -27.34 -7.30 -1.75
N LYS A 13 -28.10 -8.35 -2.07
CA LYS A 13 -28.82 -9.13 -1.05
C LYS A 13 -27.88 -9.90 -0.10
N VAL A 14 -26.83 -10.52 -0.63
CA VAL A 14 -25.91 -11.37 0.14
C VAL A 14 -24.97 -10.53 1.02
N TYR A 15 -24.49 -9.41 0.48
CA TYR A 15 -23.43 -8.60 1.09
C TYR A 15 -23.92 -7.32 1.78
N ALA A 16 -25.23 -6.99 1.73
CA ALA A 16 -25.80 -5.87 2.49
C ALA A 16 -25.53 -5.96 4.00
N LYS A 17 -25.33 -7.16 4.58
CA LYS A 17 -24.96 -7.34 5.99
C LYS A 17 -23.57 -6.78 6.36
N TYR A 18 -22.75 -6.44 5.36
CA TYR A 18 -21.43 -5.85 5.52
C TYR A 18 -21.39 -4.39 5.05
N ASP A 19 -22.56 -3.77 4.83
CA ASP A 19 -22.71 -2.42 4.26
C ASP A 19 -22.02 -2.26 2.89
N GLU A 20 -21.92 -3.36 2.13
CA GLU A 20 -21.38 -3.36 0.78
C GLU A 20 -22.46 -3.02 -0.26
N VAL A 21 -22.07 -2.23 -1.25
CA VAL A 21 -22.92 -1.85 -2.39
C VAL A 21 -22.27 -2.29 -3.69
N TYR A 22 -23.03 -3.01 -4.50
CA TYR A 22 -22.63 -3.51 -5.81
C TYR A 22 -23.41 -2.76 -6.90
N GLU A 23 -22.67 -2.26 -7.88
CA GLU A 23 -23.22 -1.66 -9.11
C GLU A 23 -22.74 -2.41 -10.35
N TYR A 24 -23.53 -2.33 -11.42
CA TYR A 24 -23.16 -2.82 -12.73
C TYR A 24 -22.34 -1.77 -13.48
N PHE A 25 -21.27 -2.19 -14.14
CA PHE A 25 -20.56 -1.39 -15.13
C PHE A 25 -20.04 -2.32 -16.24
N PRO A 26 -20.44 -2.10 -17.50
CA PRO A 26 -20.05 -2.98 -18.60
C PRO A 26 -18.52 -2.99 -18.76
N ASN A 27 -17.97 -4.15 -19.12
CA ASN A 27 -16.63 -4.18 -19.71
C ASN A 27 -16.66 -3.42 -21.04
N GLU A 28 -15.50 -2.88 -21.40
CA GLU A 28 -15.24 -2.51 -22.77
C GLU A 28 -15.25 -3.78 -23.64
N ASN A 29 -16.27 -3.91 -24.47
CA ASN A 29 -16.45 -5.06 -25.36
C ASN A 29 -16.09 -4.72 -26.82
N ASP A 30 -15.45 -3.56 -27.07
CA ASP A 30 -15.01 -3.20 -28.43
C ASP A 30 -13.93 -4.20 -28.88
N PRO A 31 -14.11 -4.90 -30.02
CA PRO A 31 -13.10 -5.80 -30.55
C PRO A 31 -11.82 -5.08 -31.01
N ASP A 32 -11.81 -3.75 -31.10
CA ASP A 32 -10.64 -2.95 -31.47
C ASP A 32 -9.79 -2.56 -30.23
N PRO A 33 -8.67 -3.25 -29.97
CA PRO A 33 -7.78 -2.91 -28.85
C PRO A 33 -7.15 -1.51 -28.98
N HIS A 34 -7.19 -0.87 -30.16
CA HIS A 34 -6.73 0.51 -30.33
C HIS A 34 -7.73 1.55 -29.82
N LYS A 35 -8.95 1.13 -29.46
CA LYS A 35 -9.99 1.99 -28.90
C LYS A 35 -10.23 1.77 -27.42
N TRP A 36 -9.51 0.82 -26.80
CA TRP A 36 -9.65 0.57 -25.38
C TRP A 36 -9.14 1.76 -24.58
N HIS A 37 -9.91 2.16 -23.56
CA HIS A 37 -9.50 3.23 -22.67
C HIS A 37 -8.21 2.85 -21.94
N ALA A 38 -8.06 1.57 -21.57
CA ALA A 38 -6.87 1.02 -20.93
C ALA A 38 -6.52 -0.41 -21.39
N LYS A 39 -5.53 -1.04 -20.74
CA LYS A 39 -4.91 -2.29 -21.21
C LYS A 39 -5.82 -3.51 -21.10
N PHE A 40 -6.72 -3.55 -20.13
CA PHE A 40 -7.60 -4.68 -19.86
C PHE A 40 -9.07 -4.26 -19.79
N PRO A 41 -10.03 -5.14 -20.18
CA PRO A 41 -11.46 -4.78 -20.23
C PRO A 41 -12.06 -4.30 -18.90
N GLY A 42 -11.49 -4.73 -17.78
CA GLY A 42 -11.94 -4.34 -16.43
C GLY A 42 -11.35 -3.01 -15.93
N ASP A 43 -10.37 -2.43 -16.62
CA ASP A 43 -9.65 -1.23 -16.17
C ASP A 43 -10.57 0.00 -16.13
N MET A 44 -11.47 0.13 -17.10
CA MET A 44 -12.46 1.20 -17.10
C MET A 44 -13.40 1.10 -15.89
N ARG A 45 -13.86 -0.12 -15.56
CA ARG A 45 -14.69 -0.37 -14.37
C ARG A 45 -13.93 -0.04 -13.08
N ALA A 46 -12.65 -0.44 -13.00
CA ALA A 46 -11.81 -0.09 -11.87
C ALA A 46 -11.68 1.45 -11.74
N ALA A 47 -11.49 2.16 -12.86
CA ALA A 47 -11.34 3.60 -12.86
C ALA A 47 -12.61 4.37 -12.44
N VAL A 48 -13.79 3.85 -12.77
CA VAL A 48 -15.08 4.47 -12.40
C VAL A 48 -15.47 4.19 -10.95
N ALA A 49 -15.02 3.07 -10.38
CA ALA A 49 -15.39 2.59 -9.05
C ALA A 49 -15.31 3.65 -7.92
N PRO A 50 -14.23 4.45 -7.75
CA PRO A 50 -14.17 5.43 -6.66
C PRO A 50 -15.26 6.51 -6.77
N PHE A 51 -15.57 6.94 -8.00
CA PHE A 51 -16.58 7.97 -8.22
C PHE A 51 -18.00 7.41 -8.09
N ALA A 52 -18.22 6.17 -8.51
CA ALA A 52 -19.49 5.46 -8.28
C ALA A 52 -19.74 5.28 -6.77
N ALA A 53 -18.71 4.90 -6.02
CA ALA A 53 -18.77 4.81 -4.57
C ALA A 53 -19.08 6.17 -3.93
N HIS A 54 -18.43 7.27 -4.34
CA HIS A 54 -18.78 8.60 -3.83
C HIS A 54 -20.24 8.98 -4.12
N ARG A 55 -20.74 8.70 -5.34
CA ARG A 55 -22.15 8.92 -5.69
C ARG A 55 -23.11 8.15 -4.77
N ALA A 56 -22.77 6.91 -4.41
CA ALA A 56 -23.61 6.06 -3.57
C ALA A 56 -23.59 6.48 -2.08
N PHE A 57 -22.41 6.82 -1.55
CA PHE A 57 -22.23 7.13 -0.11
C PHE A 57 -22.28 8.64 0.21
N GLY A 58 -22.23 9.50 -0.80
CA GLY A 58 -22.17 10.95 -0.65
C GLY A 58 -20.97 11.39 0.18
N ASP A 59 -21.21 12.34 1.09
CA ASP A 59 -20.20 12.93 1.97
C ASP A 59 -20.13 12.23 3.35
N GLY A 60 -20.69 11.02 3.49
CA GLY A 60 -20.74 10.29 4.76
C GLY A 60 -19.38 9.81 5.29
N TYR A 61 -18.30 10.05 4.57
CA TYR A 61 -16.94 9.62 4.88
C TYR A 61 -15.93 10.77 4.71
N LYS A 62 -14.74 10.61 5.30
CA LYS A 62 -13.64 11.60 5.19
C LYS A 62 -12.61 11.23 4.13
N TRP A 63 -12.34 9.93 4.00
CA TRP A 63 -11.31 9.38 3.14
C TRP A 63 -11.81 8.12 2.47
N MET A 64 -11.49 7.97 1.19
CA MET A 64 -11.70 6.79 0.38
C MET A 64 -10.37 6.09 0.17
N LEU A 65 -10.34 4.79 0.44
CA LEU A 65 -9.20 3.92 0.18
C LEU A 65 -9.45 3.24 -1.15
N TYR A 66 -8.65 3.54 -2.17
CA TYR A 66 -8.75 2.94 -3.49
C TYR A 66 -7.56 2.01 -3.71
N GLY A 67 -7.82 0.76 -4.07
CA GLY A 67 -6.82 -0.26 -4.37
C GLY A 67 -7.44 -1.45 -5.11
N ASP A 68 -6.60 -2.39 -5.52
CA ASP A 68 -7.01 -3.64 -6.15
C ASP A 68 -7.72 -4.57 -5.14
N ASP A 69 -8.36 -5.63 -5.63
CA ASP A 69 -8.98 -6.68 -4.79
C ASP A 69 -7.95 -7.50 -3.97
N ASP A 70 -6.67 -7.29 -4.23
CA ASP A 70 -5.53 -7.85 -3.52
C ASP A 70 -4.62 -6.77 -2.87
N THR A 71 -5.11 -5.53 -2.73
CA THR A 71 -4.45 -4.50 -1.92
C THR A 71 -4.87 -4.62 -0.45
N VAL A 72 -3.89 -4.69 0.44
CA VAL A 72 -4.10 -4.65 1.90
C VAL A 72 -3.78 -3.26 2.42
N PHE A 73 -4.65 -2.69 3.26
CA PHE A 73 -4.40 -1.42 3.96
C PHE A 73 -4.20 -1.67 5.46
N PHE A 74 -3.11 -1.16 6.02
CA PHE A 74 -2.79 -1.29 7.45
C PHE A 74 -3.49 -0.17 8.23
N MET A 75 -4.74 -0.42 8.62
CA MET A 75 -5.65 0.60 9.16
C MET A 75 -5.11 1.45 10.33
N PRO A 76 -4.34 0.91 11.31
CA PRO A 76 -3.72 1.74 12.34
C PRO A 76 -2.79 2.82 11.75
N ASN A 77 -1.97 2.45 10.76
CA ASN A 77 -1.03 3.35 10.11
C ASN A 77 -1.75 4.32 9.16
N VAL A 78 -2.77 3.85 8.42
CA VAL A 78 -3.66 4.72 7.62
C VAL A 78 -4.26 5.83 8.49
N ARG A 79 -4.82 5.48 9.65
CA ARG A 79 -5.41 6.48 10.57
C ARG A 79 -4.38 7.47 11.08
N ARG A 80 -3.17 7.00 11.43
CA ARG A 80 -2.05 7.86 11.87
C ARG A 80 -1.65 8.84 10.77
N LEU A 81 -1.51 8.37 9.53
CA LEU A 81 -1.20 9.22 8.38
C LEU A 81 -2.29 10.28 8.15
N LEU A 82 -3.54 9.82 8.01
CA LEU A 82 -4.67 10.69 7.67
C LEU A 82 -4.99 11.74 8.75
N SER A 83 -4.58 11.52 10.00
CA SER A 83 -4.73 12.50 11.08
C SER A 83 -3.93 13.81 10.85
N ARG A 84 -2.99 13.81 9.90
CA ARG A 84 -2.14 14.95 9.55
C ARG A 84 -2.75 15.85 8.47
N PHE A 85 -3.86 15.44 7.85
CA PHE A 85 -4.45 16.10 6.69
C PHE A 85 -5.89 16.53 6.95
N ASP A 86 -6.27 17.67 6.37
CA ASP A 86 -7.66 18.11 6.33
C ASP A 86 -8.40 17.40 5.18
N PRO A 87 -9.39 16.52 5.47
CA PRO A 87 -10.13 15.80 4.43
C PRO A 87 -11.02 16.71 3.58
N GLU A 88 -11.28 17.95 4.00
CA GLU A 88 -12.10 18.90 3.24
C GLU A 88 -11.33 19.52 2.05
N LEU A 89 -10.01 19.39 2.04
CA LEU A 89 -9.16 19.81 0.93
C LEU A 89 -9.09 18.72 -0.15
N PRO A 90 -8.95 19.07 -1.45
CA PRO A 90 -8.82 18.10 -2.53
C PRO A 90 -7.41 17.48 -2.57
N ILE A 91 -7.25 16.43 -1.78
CA ILE A 91 -6.00 15.68 -1.60
C ILE A 91 -6.13 14.27 -2.19
N ALA A 92 -5.12 13.86 -2.96
CA ALA A 92 -4.83 12.47 -3.33
C ALA A 92 -3.46 12.08 -2.75
N LEU A 93 -3.37 11.00 -1.98
CA LEU A 93 -2.14 10.54 -1.32
C LEU A 93 -1.61 9.24 -1.94
N SER A 94 -0.32 9.24 -2.30
CA SER A 94 0.50 8.06 -2.58
C SER A 94 1.97 8.48 -2.77
N ASP A 95 2.91 7.65 -2.34
CA ASP A 95 4.34 7.76 -2.71
C ASP A 95 4.78 6.69 -3.73
N ASN A 96 3.89 5.77 -4.10
CA ASN A 96 4.13 4.75 -5.12
C ASN A 96 3.58 5.21 -6.47
N LEU A 97 4.30 6.17 -7.06
CA LEU A 97 3.93 6.81 -8.30
C LEU A 97 4.75 6.26 -9.47
N TRP A 98 4.11 6.18 -10.63
CA TRP A 98 4.71 5.84 -11.92
C TRP A 98 5.48 7.03 -12.51
N TYR A 99 6.68 6.73 -13.02
CA TYR A 99 7.48 7.65 -13.85
C TYR A 99 8.38 6.84 -14.79
N ASP A 100 8.42 7.19 -16.08
CA ASP A 100 9.18 6.47 -17.11
C ASP A 100 8.94 4.93 -17.05
N SER A 101 7.67 4.53 -16.98
CA SER A 101 7.22 3.13 -16.95
C SER A 101 7.75 2.29 -15.77
N ARG A 102 8.14 2.94 -14.67
CA ARG A 102 8.60 2.28 -13.44
C ARG A 102 7.89 2.86 -12.22
N HIS A 103 7.81 2.07 -11.16
CA HIS A 103 7.28 2.46 -9.85
C HIS A 103 7.89 1.57 -8.73
N PRO A 104 7.94 2.03 -7.47
CA PRO A 104 7.80 3.44 -7.10
C PRO A 104 8.93 4.26 -7.72
N ARG A 105 8.69 5.54 -8.01
CA ARG A 105 9.69 6.45 -8.55
C ARG A 105 9.71 7.71 -7.74
N LEU A 106 10.85 8.04 -7.12
CA LEU A 106 11.02 9.24 -6.31
C LEU A 106 11.20 10.52 -7.14
N GLU A 107 11.43 10.37 -8.44
CA GLU A 107 11.53 11.48 -9.40
C GLU A 107 10.17 11.91 -9.98
N SER A 108 9.10 11.17 -9.70
CA SER A 108 7.76 11.52 -10.16
C SER A 108 7.32 12.88 -9.57
N TYR A 109 6.72 13.74 -10.39
CA TYR A 109 6.14 15.02 -9.96
C TYR A 109 5.04 14.79 -8.92
N ARG A 110 5.15 15.48 -7.78
CA ARG A 110 4.25 15.37 -6.63
C ARG A 110 4.48 16.57 -5.70
N CYS A 111 3.64 16.76 -4.71
CA CYS A 111 3.94 17.69 -3.62
C CYS A 111 4.26 16.97 -2.32
N LEU A 112 4.81 17.73 -1.37
CA LEU A 112 4.91 17.33 0.03
C LEU A 112 3.74 17.92 0.83
N PRO A 113 3.46 17.39 2.03
CA PRO A 113 2.42 17.92 2.90
C PRO A 113 2.69 19.38 3.27
N CYS A 114 1.64 20.16 3.50
CA CYS A 114 1.78 21.52 4.00
C CYS A 114 2.52 21.51 5.34
N GLY A 115 3.44 22.47 5.56
CA GLY A 115 4.26 22.53 6.77
C GLY A 115 5.37 21.47 6.85
N PHE A 116 5.56 20.64 5.83
CA PHE A 116 6.71 19.73 5.77
C PHE A 116 8.02 20.55 5.85
N ASN A 117 8.76 20.33 6.93
CA ASN A 117 9.86 21.18 7.36
C ASN A 117 11.07 21.01 6.43
N LYS A 118 11.22 21.91 5.47
CA LYS A 118 12.44 22.02 4.64
C LYS A 118 13.64 22.56 5.41
N THR A 119 13.38 23.23 6.54
CA THR A 119 14.33 24.09 7.24
C THR A 119 15.12 23.39 8.34
N GLY A 120 14.79 22.13 8.66
CA GLY A 120 15.65 21.26 9.48
C GLY A 120 16.61 20.48 8.59
N ASP A 121 17.90 20.75 8.72
CA ASP A 121 19.07 20.07 8.12
C ASP A 121 18.81 18.89 7.17
N LYS A 122 18.89 19.23 5.87
CA LYS A 122 19.14 18.37 4.70
C LYS A 122 18.17 17.20 4.56
N LEU A 123 17.23 17.36 3.61
CA LEU A 123 16.80 16.22 2.81
C LEU A 123 18.03 15.35 2.50
N PRO A 124 18.00 14.05 2.82
CA PRO A 124 19.14 13.16 2.67
C PRO A 124 19.79 13.30 1.29
N LYS A 125 21.12 13.16 1.21
CA LYS A 125 21.88 13.43 -0.03
C LYS A 125 21.36 12.65 -1.24
N ALA A 126 20.78 11.46 -1.02
CA ALA A 126 20.17 10.65 -2.05
C ALA A 126 19.07 11.37 -2.84
N GLN A 127 18.43 12.40 -2.26
CA GLN A 127 17.45 13.23 -2.97
C GLN A 127 18.07 14.36 -3.77
N LEU A 128 19.26 14.84 -3.39
CA LEU A 128 19.95 15.91 -4.11
C LEU A 128 20.51 15.43 -5.46
N ASP A 129 20.67 14.12 -5.65
CA ASP A 129 21.07 13.53 -6.94
C ASP A 129 19.88 13.25 -7.87
N THR A 130 18.65 13.42 -7.38
CA THR A 130 17.47 13.35 -8.24
C THR A 130 17.33 14.65 -9.03
N LYS A 131 16.87 14.56 -10.27
CA LYS A 131 16.63 15.73 -11.14
C LYS A 131 15.50 16.63 -10.64
N TYR A 132 14.78 16.23 -9.60
CA TYR A 132 13.58 16.87 -9.13
C TYR A 132 13.35 16.56 -7.64
N VAL A 133 13.25 17.62 -6.83
CA VAL A 133 12.90 17.52 -5.40
C VAL A 133 11.49 18.08 -5.20
N PRO A 134 10.54 17.29 -4.69
CA PRO A 134 9.17 17.75 -4.47
C PRO A 134 9.10 18.85 -3.42
N ARG A 135 8.06 19.69 -3.52
CA ARG A 135 7.88 20.86 -2.65
C ARG A 135 6.57 20.72 -1.87
N PRO A 136 6.53 21.18 -0.60
CA PRO A 136 5.30 21.41 0.13
C PRO A 136 4.40 22.33 -0.68
N SER A 137 3.12 21.98 -0.76
CA SER A 137 2.11 22.78 -1.43
C SER A 137 0.94 23.00 -0.48
N CYS A 138 0.56 24.26 -0.28
CA CYS A 138 -0.55 24.66 0.58
C CYS A 138 -1.58 25.44 -0.25
N PRO A 139 -2.90 25.25 -0.02
CA PRO A 139 -3.47 24.33 0.96
C PRO A 139 -3.36 22.85 0.56
N TYR A 140 -3.27 22.54 -0.73
CA TYR A 140 -3.11 21.18 -1.26
C TYR A 140 -2.20 21.19 -2.51
N CYS A 141 -1.92 20.02 -3.08
CA CYS A 141 -1.08 19.89 -4.27
C CYS A 141 -1.83 20.21 -5.57
N THR A 142 -1.30 21.11 -6.38
CA THR A 142 -1.78 21.36 -7.75
C THR A 142 -0.72 20.90 -8.77
N PRO A 143 -1.10 20.63 -10.04
CA PRO A 143 -0.15 20.37 -11.12
C PRO A 143 0.99 21.39 -11.19
N GLU A 144 0.69 22.68 -11.08
CA GLU A 144 1.68 23.75 -11.16
C GLU A 144 2.74 23.65 -10.04
N ASN A 145 2.29 23.29 -8.83
CA ASN A 145 3.18 23.15 -7.68
C ASN A 145 3.95 21.83 -7.70
N ALA A 146 3.33 20.75 -8.21
CA ALA A 146 3.96 19.45 -8.43
C ALA A 146 5.03 19.52 -9.53
N CYS A 147 4.82 20.31 -10.57
CA CYS A 147 5.79 20.42 -11.65
C CYS A 147 7.06 21.22 -11.24
N PRO A 148 8.22 20.94 -11.85
CA PRO A 148 9.39 21.80 -11.73
C PRO A 148 9.12 23.16 -12.36
N GLU A 149 9.71 24.22 -11.82
CA GLU A 149 9.56 25.58 -12.38
C GLU A 149 10.03 25.68 -13.83
N THR A 150 11.02 24.87 -14.22
CA THR A 150 11.53 24.79 -15.59
C THR A 150 10.61 24.05 -16.56
N LYS A 151 9.60 23.33 -16.04
CA LYS A 151 8.66 22.55 -16.83
C LYS A 151 7.25 22.63 -16.21
N PRO A 152 6.58 23.79 -16.24
CA PRO A 152 5.27 23.98 -15.61
C PRO A 152 4.18 23.06 -16.21
N ASN A 153 4.37 22.61 -17.45
CA ASN A 153 3.52 21.61 -18.11
C ASN A 153 4.20 20.23 -18.07
N CYS A 154 4.50 19.75 -16.87
CA CYS A 154 5.11 18.45 -16.69
C CYS A 154 4.13 17.32 -17.01
N THR A 155 4.66 16.16 -17.40
CA THR A 155 3.84 14.99 -17.69
C THR A 155 3.24 14.48 -16.38
N MET A 156 1.94 14.24 -16.34
CA MET A 156 1.27 13.66 -15.16
C MET A 156 1.97 12.37 -14.70
N THR A 157 2.03 12.20 -13.38
CA THR A 157 2.41 10.96 -12.70
C THR A 157 1.17 10.27 -12.16
N GLY A 158 1.10 8.95 -12.30
CA GLY A 158 -0.05 8.17 -11.84
C GLY A 158 0.32 7.34 -10.63
N ALA A 159 -0.58 7.19 -9.67
CA ALA A 159 -0.37 6.25 -8.57
C ALA A 159 -0.53 4.80 -9.05
N HIS A 160 0.22 3.87 -8.46
CA HIS A 160 0.10 2.45 -8.74
C HIS A 160 -1.16 1.87 -8.06
N GLY A 161 -2.11 1.36 -8.86
CA GLY A 161 -3.39 0.82 -8.38
C GLY A 161 -3.24 -0.27 -7.31
N GLY A 162 -2.36 -1.24 -7.53
CA GLY A 162 -2.08 -2.33 -6.59
C GLY A 162 -1.45 -1.85 -5.28
N ALA A 163 -0.67 -0.77 -5.31
CA ALA A 163 -0.18 -0.12 -4.09
C ALA A 163 -1.29 0.63 -3.35
N GLY A 164 -2.31 1.08 -4.07
CA GLY A 164 -3.40 1.86 -3.54
C GLY A 164 -3.09 3.35 -3.42
N MET A 165 -4.15 4.11 -3.19
CA MET A 165 -4.13 5.56 -2.98
C MET A 165 -5.27 5.96 -2.04
N LEU A 166 -5.09 7.08 -1.34
CA LEU A 166 -6.11 7.63 -0.44
C LEU A 166 -6.66 8.93 -1.03
N LEU A 167 -7.98 9.00 -1.17
CA LEU A 167 -8.69 10.13 -1.79
C LEU A 167 -9.56 10.82 -0.73
N SER A 168 -9.33 12.10 -0.51
CA SER A 168 -10.12 12.92 0.42
C SER A 168 -11.55 13.15 -0.09
N VAL A 169 -12.50 13.37 0.83
CA VAL A 169 -13.87 13.78 0.44
C VAL A 169 -13.88 15.12 -0.32
N GLY A 170 -12.98 16.04 0.03
CA GLY A 170 -12.79 17.30 -0.70
C GLY A 170 -12.43 17.11 -2.18
N LEU A 171 -11.63 16.07 -2.51
CA LEU A 171 -11.32 15.71 -3.89
C LEU A 171 -12.54 15.13 -4.59
N MET A 172 -13.27 14.24 -3.92
CA MET A 172 -14.42 13.56 -4.52
C MET A 172 -15.57 14.53 -4.85
N ARG A 173 -15.74 15.60 -4.06
CA ARG A 173 -16.66 16.70 -4.40
C ARG A 173 -16.23 17.52 -5.61
N LYS A 174 -14.92 17.58 -5.88
CA LYS A 174 -14.35 18.35 -7.00
C LYS A 174 -14.45 17.60 -8.33
N LEU A 175 -14.43 16.27 -8.27
CA LEU A 175 -14.50 15.38 -9.43
C LEU A 175 -15.69 14.43 -9.27
N LEU A 176 -16.87 14.94 -9.61
CA LEU A 176 -18.13 14.20 -9.50
C LEU A 176 -18.17 13.04 -10.50
N TYR A 177 -19.10 12.10 -10.28
CA TYR A 177 -19.24 10.90 -11.11
C TYR A 177 -19.34 11.18 -12.61
N ASP A 178 -20.22 12.11 -13.02
CA ASP A 178 -20.43 12.39 -14.45
C ASP A 178 -19.20 13.07 -15.08
N ASP A 179 -18.54 13.97 -14.35
CA ASP A 179 -17.30 14.63 -14.80
C ASP A 179 -16.14 13.63 -14.90
N ALA A 180 -16.03 12.71 -13.94
CA ALA A 180 -15.04 11.65 -13.95
C ALA A 180 -15.28 10.68 -15.10
N LEU A 181 -16.52 10.26 -15.32
CA LEU A 181 -16.87 9.37 -16.42
C LEU A 181 -16.61 10.04 -17.78
N ALA A 182 -16.98 11.31 -17.94
CA ALA A 182 -16.68 12.08 -19.14
C ALA A 182 -15.17 12.22 -19.37
N CYS A 183 -14.40 12.47 -18.32
CA CYS A 183 -12.94 12.49 -18.37
C CYS A 183 -12.39 11.13 -18.80
N ILE A 184 -12.78 10.03 -18.14
CA ILE A 184 -12.33 8.67 -18.44
C ILE A 184 -12.64 8.31 -19.89
N ASN A 185 -13.85 8.60 -20.38
CA ASN A 185 -14.26 8.36 -21.75
C ASN A 185 -13.43 9.12 -22.81
N SER A 186 -12.73 10.18 -22.41
CA SER A 186 -11.87 10.96 -23.30
C SER A 186 -10.42 10.45 -23.36
N LEU A 187 -10.10 9.39 -22.60
CA LEU A 187 -8.75 8.85 -22.44
C LEU A 187 -8.65 7.50 -23.15
N ILE A 188 -7.70 7.33 -24.08
CA ILE A 188 -7.50 6.08 -24.83
C ILE A 188 -6.05 5.60 -24.67
N GLY A 189 -5.85 4.29 -24.54
CA GLY A 189 -4.52 3.67 -24.56
C GLY A 189 -3.71 3.81 -23.28
N TYR A 190 -4.36 3.93 -22.12
CA TYR A 190 -3.68 4.00 -20.82
C TYR A 190 -3.29 2.62 -20.28
N SER A 191 -2.37 2.58 -19.31
CA SER A 191 -1.79 1.32 -18.83
C SER A 191 -2.71 0.50 -17.91
N GLY A 192 -3.72 1.14 -17.31
CA GLY A 192 -4.58 0.56 -16.28
C GLY A 192 -5.63 1.56 -15.77
N GLY A 193 -6.57 1.09 -14.94
CA GLY A 193 -7.60 1.94 -14.34
C GLY A 193 -7.05 3.00 -13.39
N ASP A 194 -5.98 2.69 -12.67
CA ASP A 194 -5.22 3.61 -11.82
C ASP A 194 -4.66 4.80 -12.61
N SER A 195 -4.20 4.54 -13.84
CA SER A 195 -3.71 5.57 -14.76
C SER A 195 -4.84 6.50 -15.20
N LEU A 196 -6.02 5.94 -15.52
CA LEU A 196 -7.21 6.71 -15.89
C LEU A 196 -7.68 7.63 -14.74
N VAL A 197 -7.78 7.09 -13.52
CA VAL A 197 -8.15 7.85 -12.30
C VAL A 197 -7.17 8.98 -12.07
N SER A 198 -5.86 8.68 -12.12
CA SER A 198 -4.80 9.66 -11.93
C SER A 198 -4.89 10.81 -12.94
N GLN A 199 -5.20 10.51 -14.21
CA GLN A 199 -5.36 11.54 -15.25
C GLN A 199 -6.53 12.46 -14.98
N CYS A 200 -7.66 11.92 -14.51
CA CYS A 200 -8.82 12.74 -14.21
C CYS A 200 -8.59 13.61 -12.96
N ILE A 201 -7.92 13.08 -11.93
CA ILE A 201 -7.49 13.87 -10.76
C ILE A 201 -6.57 15.04 -11.21
N TRP A 202 -5.60 14.76 -12.08
CA TRP A 202 -4.71 15.80 -12.61
C TRP A 202 -5.43 16.86 -13.44
N ARG A 203 -6.36 16.45 -14.30
CA ARG A 203 -7.15 17.35 -15.16
C ARG A 203 -8.08 18.28 -14.39
N VAL A 204 -8.54 17.89 -13.19
CA VAL A 204 -9.27 18.81 -12.31
C VAL A 204 -8.36 19.73 -11.49
N GLY A 205 -7.06 19.74 -11.74
CA GLY A 205 -6.10 20.62 -11.08
C GLY A 205 -5.65 20.13 -9.71
N VAL A 206 -5.61 18.82 -9.50
CA VAL A 206 -5.11 18.20 -8.27
C VAL A 206 -3.91 17.30 -8.58
N GLY A 207 -2.79 17.53 -7.90
CA GLY A 207 -1.61 16.66 -7.96
C GLY A 207 -1.59 15.65 -6.81
N PHE A 208 -0.77 14.59 -6.94
CA PHE A 208 -0.53 13.67 -5.82
C PHE A 208 0.35 14.33 -4.76
N THR A 209 0.00 14.08 -3.50
CA THR A 209 0.79 14.43 -2.32
C THR A 209 1.46 13.19 -1.78
N ASP A 210 2.79 13.25 -1.64
CA ASP A 210 3.58 12.25 -0.95
C ASP A 210 3.41 12.41 0.57
N PRO A 211 3.26 11.34 1.35
CA PRO A 211 3.28 11.42 2.82
C PRO A 211 4.54 12.09 3.39
N GLY A 212 5.66 12.00 2.66
CA GLY A 212 6.94 12.60 3.00
C GLY A 212 7.83 11.73 3.89
N ASP A 213 7.31 10.64 4.47
CA ASP A 213 8.07 9.76 5.37
C ASP A 213 9.29 9.15 4.65
N SER A 214 9.14 8.71 3.39
CA SER A 214 10.24 8.15 2.60
C SER A 214 11.40 9.13 2.44
N LEU A 215 11.10 10.43 2.42
CA LEU A 215 12.08 11.48 2.16
C LEU A 215 12.89 11.90 3.39
N LEU A 216 12.67 11.27 4.54
CA LEU A 216 13.40 11.55 5.77
C LEU A 216 14.64 10.66 5.94
N TYR A 217 14.91 9.75 4.99
CA TYR A 217 15.94 8.71 5.10
C TYR A 217 16.95 8.73 3.94
N ASP A 218 18.20 8.32 4.21
CA ASP A 218 19.27 8.21 3.21
C ASP A 218 18.95 7.20 2.09
N SER A 219 18.15 6.18 2.38
CA SER A 219 17.67 5.18 1.42
C SER A 219 16.16 5.32 1.20
N PRO A 220 15.68 6.38 0.52
CA PRO A 220 14.24 6.70 0.51
C PRO A 220 13.36 5.60 -0.11
N TYR A 221 13.89 4.80 -1.04
CA TYR A 221 13.18 3.64 -1.61
C TYR A 221 12.85 2.56 -0.58
N ASP A 222 13.65 2.44 0.48
CA ASP A 222 13.44 1.49 1.58
C ASP A 222 12.30 1.94 2.52
N HIS A 223 11.82 3.17 2.38
CA HIS A 223 10.85 3.82 3.24
C HIS A 223 9.60 4.31 2.51
N VAL A 224 9.38 3.86 1.26
CA VAL A 224 8.09 4.02 0.58
C VAL A 224 6.99 3.36 1.42
N THR A 225 5.90 4.07 1.63
CA THR A 225 4.84 3.68 2.56
C THR A 225 3.71 2.91 1.86
N PHE A 226 3.49 3.13 0.56
CA PHE A 226 2.53 2.37 -0.24
C PHE A 226 3.24 1.26 -1.04
N ASP A 227 2.96 -0.02 -0.74
CA ASP A 227 3.59 -1.20 -1.36
C ASP A 227 5.12 -1.08 -1.53
N ASN A 228 5.82 -1.07 -0.40
CA ASN A 228 7.28 -0.99 -0.36
C ASN A 228 7.93 -2.20 -1.06
N LEU A 229 8.37 -2.00 -2.31
CA LEU A 229 8.96 -3.09 -3.10
C LEU A 229 10.35 -3.50 -2.58
N ALA A 230 11.13 -2.59 -2.01
CA ALA A 230 12.48 -2.86 -1.52
C ALA A 230 12.45 -3.78 -0.28
N ASN A 231 11.52 -3.52 0.64
CA ASN A 231 11.35 -4.25 1.89
C ASN A 231 10.12 -5.15 1.90
N ARG A 232 9.70 -5.63 0.72
CA ARG A 232 8.48 -6.43 0.55
C ARG A 232 8.44 -7.67 1.42
N LEU A 233 9.59 -8.34 1.62
CA LEU A 233 9.68 -9.54 2.47
C LEU A 233 9.42 -9.22 3.94
N LEU A 234 9.93 -8.08 4.41
CA LEU A 234 9.72 -7.60 5.78
C LEU A 234 8.27 -7.24 6.01
N VAL A 235 7.65 -6.48 5.10
CA VAL A 235 6.23 -6.11 5.24
C VAL A 235 5.32 -7.34 5.17
N LYS A 236 5.72 -8.40 4.46
CA LYS A 236 4.99 -9.66 4.37
C LYS A 236 5.03 -10.50 5.66
N ASP A 237 6.10 -10.40 6.44
CA ASP A 237 6.27 -11.13 7.71
C ASP A 237 6.95 -10.24 8.78
N PRO A 238 6.25 -9.20 9.26
CA PRO A 238 6.85 -8.23 10.19
C PRO A 238 7.10 -8.85 11.56
N MET A 239 6.27 -9.81 11.98
CA MET A 239 6.48 -10.55 13.24
C MET A 239 7.70 -11.45 13.18
N GLY A 240 7.93 -12.18 12.09
CA GLY A 240 9.15 -12.96 11.91
C GLY A 240 10.41 -12.09 12.01
N ALA A 241 10.40 -10.92 11.38
CA ALA A 241 11.52 -9.97 11.46
C ALA A 241 11.81 -9.51 12.90
N LEU A 242 10.76 -9.19 13.67
CA LEU A 242 10.87 -8.76 15.07
C LEU A 242 11.37 -9.88 15.99
N VAL A 243 10.77 -11.07 15.89
CA VAL A 243 11.05 -12.18 16.83
C VAL A 243 12.44 -12.79 16.61
N VAL A 244 12.91 -12.85 15.37
CA VAL A 244 14.26 -13.36 15.05
C VAL A 244 15.36 -12.36 15.47
N GLY A 245 15.00 -11.12 15.80
CA GLY A 245 15.95 -10.08 16.20
C GLY A 245 16.66 -9.40 15.03
N ASN A 246 16.14 -9.54 13.80
CA ASN A 246 16.69 -8.93 12.60
C ASN A 246 16.05 -7.58 12.26
N CYS A 247 15.23 -7.03 13.17
CA CYS A 247 14.54 -5.77 12.97
C CYS A 247 15.29 -4.64 13.67
N ASP A 248 16.00 -3.84 12.87
CA ASP A 248 16.64 -2.60 13.32
C ASP A 248 15.63 -1.42 13.39
N GLU A 249 16.15 -0.20 13.57
CA GLU A 249 15.33 1.02 13.60
C GLU A 249 14.63 1.28 12.26
N GLY A 250 15.30 0.98 11.13
CA GLY A 250 14.72 1.12 9.80
C GLY A 250 13.54 0.16 9.59
N CYS A 251 13.72 -1.10 9.96
CA CYS A 251 12.66 -2.11 9.96
C CYS A 251 11.48 -1.70 10.87
N SER A 252 11.76 -1.26 12.09
CA SER A 252 10.73 -0.85 13.05
C SER A 252 9.97 0.38 12.56
N SER A 253 10.67 1.34 11.94
CA SER A 253 10.05 2.51 11.30
C SER A 253 9.12 2.08 10.18
N LEU A 254 9.56 1.19 9.28
CA LEU A 254 8.76 0.72 8.16
C LEU A 254 7.47 0.04 8.62
N ILE A 255 7.51 -0.81 9.66
CA ILE A 255 6.29 -1.42 10.22
C ILE A 255 5.32 -0.34 10.74
N ARG A 256 5.82 0.77 11.28
CA ARG A 256 4.99 1.87 11.82
C ARG A 256 4.47 2.83 10.75
N THR A 257 5.04 2.82 9.56
CA THR A 257 4.71 3.78 8.49
C THR A 257 4.11 3.11 7.26
N ALA A 258 4.21 1.79 7.09
CA ALA A 258 3.58 1.08 5.99
C ALA A 258 2.07 1.33 5.97
N ILE A 259 1.56 1.84 4.86
CA ILE A 259 0.14 2.18 4.66
C ILE A 259 -0.59 1.05 3.96
N SER A 260 0.05 0.46 2.97
CA SER A 260 -0.55 -0.59 2.15
C SER A 260 0.48 -1.56 1.59
N PHE A 261 -0.02 -2.71 1.13
CA PHE A 261 0.78 -3.76 0.52
C PHE A 261 0.01 -4.41 -0.62
N HIS A 262 0.63 -4.54 -1.79
CA HIS A 262 0.02 -5.23 -2.92
C HIS A 262 0.26 -6.72 -2.82
N MET A 263 -0.73 -7.56 -2.49
CA MET A 263 -0.50 -9.00 -2.29
C MET A 263 -0.24 -9.78 -3.58
N ARG A 264 -0.63 -9.25 -4.74
CA ARG A 264 -0.59 -9.96 -6.03
C ARG A 264 -1.38 -11.27 -5.92
N GLY A 265 -2.66 -11.18 -5.61
CA GLY A 265 -3.62 -12.27 -5.43
C GLY A 265 -3.58 -13.33 -6.53
N LYS A 266 -3.30 -12.93 -7.77
CA LYS A 266 -3.10 -13.85 -8.91
C LYS A 266 -1.94 -14.84 -8.74
N SER A 267 -1.01 -14.60 -7.82
CA SER A 267 0.08 -15.53 -7.48
C SER A 267 -0.39 -16.72 -6.64
N TYR A 268 -1.60 -16.66 -6.08
CA TYR A 268 -2.20 -17.76 -5.32
C TYR A 268 -3.05 -18.64 -6.24
N SER A 269 -3.06 -19.95 -5.97
CA SER A 269 -3.77 -20.94 -6.79
C SER A 269 -5.30 -20.87 -6.68
N SER A 270 -5.85 -20.06 -5.77
CA SER A 270 -7.29 -19.96 -5.54
C SER A 270 -7.62 -18.74 -4.70
N PHE A 271 -8.83 -18.20 -4.85
CA PHE A 271 -9.35 -17.09 -4.04
C PHE A 271 -9.23 -17.34 -2.51
N PRO A 272 -9.66 -18.49 -1.95
CA PRO A 272 -9.53 -18.73 -0.50
C PRO A 272 -8.10 -18.66 0.04
N LYS A 273 -7.10 -19.07 -0.77
CA LYS A 273 -5.69 -18.96 -0.39
C LYS A 273 -5.19 -17.52 -0.41
N ALA A 274 -5.59 -16.74 -1.41
CA ALA A 274 -5.28 -15.31 -1.46
C ALA A 274 -5.90 -14.58 -0.25
N ALA A 275 -7.18 -14.82 0.02
CA ALA A 275 -7.91 -14.25 1.16
C ALA A 275 -7.27 -14.63 2.51
N ALA A 276 -6.93 -15.91 2.70
CA ALA A 276 -6.24 -16.36 3.93
C ALA A 276 -4.86 -15.71 4.09
N ALA A 277 -4.12 -15.53 3.00
CA ALA A 277 -2.83 -14.85 3.04
C ALA A 277 -2.96 -13.35 3.35
N MET A 278 -3.97 -12.67 2.78
CA MET A 278 -4.29 -11.27 3.09
C MET A 278 -4.68 -11.10 4.56
N PHE A 279 -5.55 -11.98 5.07
CA PHE A 279 -5.92 -11.98 6.48
C PHE A 279 -4.70 -12.19 7.38
N GLY A 280 -3.87 -13.20 7.10
CA GLY A 280 -2.65 -13.46 7.86
C GLY A 280 -1.66 -12.29 7.85
N LEU A 281 -1.54 -11.58 6.73
CA LEU A 281 -0.72 -10.37 6.62
C LEU A 281 -1.23 -9.25 7.54
N VAL A 282 -2.54 -8.99 7.55
CA VAL A 282 -3.14 -7.97 8.42
C VAL A 282 -2.92 -8.30 9.89
N GLU A 283 -3.20 -9.54 10.29
CA GLU A 283 -3.03 -9.99 11.68
C GLU A 283 -1.56 -9.94 12.14
N ALA A 284 -0.63 -10.36 11.28
CA ALA A 284 0.80 -10.28 11.56
C ALA A 284 1.25 -8.83 11.70
N HIS A 285 0.79 -7.93 10.85
CA HIS A 285 1.14 -6.51 10.93
C HIS A 285 0.58 -5.84 12.19
N ASN A 286 -0.67 -6.14 12.57
CA ASN A 286 -1.25 -5.62 13.82
C ASN A 286 -0.47 -6.13 15.05
N SER A 287 -0.16 -7.43 15.07
CA SER A 287 0.66 -8.02 16.15
C SER A 287 2.05 -7.38 16.25
N ALA A 288 2.65 -7.04 15.10
CA ALA A 288 3.95 -6.37 15.06
C ALA A 288 3.89 -4.96 15.64
N LEU A 289 2.83 -4.20 15.35
CA LEU A 289 2.61 -2.88 15.95
C LEU A 289 2.43 -2.97 17.47
N GLU A 290 1.60 -3.89 17.96
CA GLU A 290 1.40 -4.09 19.40
C GLU A 290 2.70 -4.50 20.10
N PHE A 291 3.48 -5.38 19.48
CA PHE A 291 4.78 -5.79 20.01
C PHE A 291 5.74 -4.60 20.13
N LEU A 292 5.83 -3.78 19.08
CA LEU A 292 6.63 -2.56 19.07
C LEU A 292 6.18 -1.55 20.15
N GLU A 293 4.87 -1.38 20.36
CA GLU A 293 4.34 -0.54 21.44
C GLU A 293 4.70 -1.06 22.85
N LEU A 294 4.70 -2.38 23.04
CA LEU A 294 5.19 -3.01 24.27
C LEU A 294 6.71 -2.84 24.44
N LEU A 295 7.46 -2.71 23.34
CA LEU A 295 8.89 -2.41 23.41
C LEU A 295 9.16 -0.98 23.89
N ASP A 296 8.37 -0.02 23.41
CA ASP A 296 8.51 1.40 23.74
C ASP A 296 8.05 1.73 25.16
N ASN A 297 7.12 0.96 25.73
CA ASN A 297 6.58 1.19 27.07
C ASN A 297 7.56 0.74 28.17
N VAL A 298 8.63 1.51 28.37
CA VAL A 298 9.66 1.26 29.39
C VAL A 298 9.08 1.24 30.81
N ASP A 299 8.08 2.08 31.09
CA ASP A 299 7.46 2.19 32.42
C ASP A 299 6.71 0.92 32.83
N SER A 300 6.06 0.23 31.88
CA SER A 300 5.44 -1.08 32.14
C SER A 300 6.45 -2.16 32.52
N ARG A 301 7.75 -1.96 32.20
CA ARG A 301 8.83 -2.90 32.52
C ARG A 301 9.44 -2.63 33.90
N ALA A 302 9.39 -1.39 34.38
CA ALA A 302 10.05 -0.95 35.61
C ALA A 302 9.44 -1.53 36.91
N GLY A 303 8.34 -2.29 36.82
CA GLY A 303 7.55 -2.72 37.97
C GLY A 303 7.68 -4.18 38.42
N ARG A 304 8.41 -5.06 37.72
CA ARG A 304 8.82 -6.33 38.34
C ARG A 304 10.14 -6.07 39.03
N PRO A 305 10.18 -5.85 40.37
CA PRO A 305 11.41 -6.07 41.08
C PRO A 305 11.89 -7.42 40.60
N VAL A 306 13.10 -7.48 40.05
CA VAL A 306 13.82 -8.72 39.89
C VAL A 306 13.93 -9.21 41.31
N GLY A 307 12.90 -9.97 41.75
CA GLY A 307 12.85 -10.55 43.06
C GLY A 307 14.17 -11.24 43.15
N THR A 308 15.03 -10.69 44.00
CA THR A 308 16.41 -11.13 44.16
C THR A 308 16.25 -12.61 44.28
N ARG A 309 16.66 -13.35 43.24
CA ARG A 309 16.41 -14.78 43.19
C ARG A 309 17.23 -15.27 44.36
N GLN A 310 16.61 -15.39 45.53
CA GLN A 310 17.26 -15.92 46.71
C GLN A 310 17.74 -17.24 46.18
N SER A 311 19.06 -17.35 46.12
CA SER A 311 19.77 -18.58 45.92
C SER A 311 19.31 -19.47 47.08
N THR A 312 18.15 -20.10 46.92
CA THR A 312 17.81 -21.30 47.64
C THR A 312 18.88 -22.25 47.15
N LYS A 313 19.95 -22.37 47.93
CA LYS A 313 20.96 -23.41 47.82
C LYS A 313 20.21 -24.69 47.48
N ARG A 314 20.27 -25.06 46.20
CA ARG A 314 19.67 -26.29 45.72
C ARG A 314 20.48 -27.37 46.43
N ALA A 315 19.87 -28.01 47.42
CA ALA A 315 20.44 -29.20 48.03
C ALA A 315 20.88 -30.15 46.90
N ALA A 316 22.11 -30.63 46.99
CA ALA A 316 22.75 -31.46 46.00
C ALA A 316 21.78 -32.57 45.57
N ARG A 317 21.38 -32.56 44.30
CA ARG A 317 20.71 -33.70 43.69
C ARG A 317 21.74 -34.85 43.62
N PRO A 318 21.41 -36.06 44.09
CA PRO A 318 22.27 -37.21 43.91
C PRO A 318 22.45 -37.50 42.42
N ALA A 319 23.70 -37.76 42.04
CA ALA A 319 24.07 -38.17 40.70
C ALA A 319 23.45 -39.53 40.39
N GLY A 320 22.66 -39.61 39.32
CA GLY A 320 22.12 -40.88 38.86
C GLY A 320 20.95 -40.68 37.93
N ILE A 321 21.23 -40.69 36.63
CA ILE A 321 20.54 -41.40 35.54
C ILE A 321 21.04 -40.77 34.24
N SER A 322 21.95 -41.49 33.59
CA SER A 322 22.35 -41.27 32.21
C SER A 322 21.18 -41.62 31.29
N ALA A 323 20.60 -40.63 30.63
CA ALA A 323 19.67 -40.85 29.53
C ALA A 323 20.47 -40.74 28.22
N HIS A 324 20.79 -41.89 27.62
CA HIS A 324 21.24 -41.97 26.24
C HIS A 324 20.08 -41.55 25.32
N ALA A 325 20.18 -40.36 24.74
CA ALA A 325 19.36 -39.98 23.60
C ALA A 325 20.08 -40.42 22.32
N SER A 326 19.56 -41.45 21.64
CA SER A 326 20.01 -41.81 20.30
C SER A 326 19.51 -40.77 19.31
N VAL A 327 20.44 -40.00 18.75
CA VAL A 327 20.17 -39.14 17.59
C VAL A 327 20.07 -40.05 16.37
N ALA A 328 18.85 -40.31 15.90
CA ALA A 328 18.63 -40.96 14.61
C ALA A 328 18.94 -39.95 13.50
N ALA A 329 20.04 -40.18 12.79
CA ALA A 329 20.43 -39.44 11.60
C ALA A 329 19.44 -39.73 10.46
N PHE A 330 18.60 -38.77 10.11
CA PHE A 330 17.87 -38.77 8.84
C PHE A 330 18.77 -38.19 7.74
N GLY A 331 19.60 -39.07 7.16
CA GLY A 331 20.22 -38.81 5.87
C GLY A 331 19.21 -39.08 4.75
N ARG A 332 18.77 -38.04 4.07
CA ARG A 332 18.24 -38.14 2.69
C ARG A 332 18.99 -37.14 1.83
N THR A 333 19.90 -37.67 1.03
CA THR A 333 20.44 -37.00 -0.15
C THR A 333 19.32 -36.86 -1.19
N PRO A 334 19.17 -35.71 -1.87
CA PRO A 334 18.36 -35.62 -3.07
C PRO A 334 19.10 -36.32 -4.21
N THR A 335 18.47 -37.33 -4.80
CA THR A 335 18.91 -37.92 -6.06
C THR A 335 18.66 -36.93 -7.20
N GLU A 336 19.68 -36.70 -7.99
CA GLU A 336 19.64 -36.06 -9.31
C GLU A 336 18.70 -36.84 -10.24
N ALA A 337 17.44 -36.45 -10.33
CA ALA A 337 16.53 -36.85 -11.41
C ALA A 337 15.26 -35.98 -11.38
N GLU A 338 15.32 -34.79 -12.00
CA GLU A 338 14.19 -34.16 -12.72
C GLU A 338 14.66 -32.82 -13.31
N ALA A 339 15.61 -32.91 -14.23
CA ALA A 339 15.97 -31.82 -15.13
C ALA A 339 15.55 -32.21 -16.55
N ALA A 340 14.25 -32.14 -16.86
CA ALA A 340 13.78 -32.07 -18.23
C ALA A 340 12.29 -31.65 -18.27
N VAL A 341 11.96 -30.87 -19.30
CA VAL A 341 10.61 -30.53 -19.78
C VAL A 341 9.95 -29.32 -19.12
N ARG A 342 10.33 -28.12 -19.59
CA ARG A 342 9.37 -27.11 -20.09
C ARG A 342 10.09 -26.02 -20.87
N LYS A 343 10.28 -26.26 -22.16
CA LYS A 343 10.31 -25.22 -23.19
C LYS A 343 9.27 -25.60 -24.23
N LYS A 344 8.14 -24.90 -24.22
CA LYS A 344 7.35 -24.52 -25.40
C LYS A 344 6.09 -23.76 -24.97
N ASP A 345 5.85 -22.68 -25.71
CA ASP A 345 4.60 -21.97 -25.92
C ASP A 345 4.08 -21.06 -24.79
N LEU A 346 4.54 -19.81 -24.81
CA LEU A 346 3.73 -18.58 -24.90
C LEU A 346 4.63 -17.36 -25.13
#